data_AF-A0A3P1AT36-F1
#
_entry.id   AF-A0A3P1AT36-F1
#
_cell.length_a   1.000
_cell.length_b   1.000
_cell.length_c   1.000
_cell.angle_alpha   90.00
_cell.angle_beta   90.00
_cell.angle_gamma   90.00
#
_symmetry.space_group_name_H-M   'P 1'
#
loop_
_entity.id
_entity.type
_entity.pdbx_description
1 polymer ?
#
loop_
_entity_poly.entity_id
_entity_poly.type
_entity_poly.pdbx_seq_one_letter_code
_entity_poly.pdbx_strand_id
1 'polypeptide(L)'
;MSEQPVNINFRLINITTEEFKVNEVDTENGTLDLNFDFQFGVNNDKKFVKTIAKFKFLLDKVEVIDVAVSCEFEFEPAGWEFFVKGEQLILPKGLLQELAMFTMHTTRGVLHSKTEGNKYNRLFIPMIGGEFIKQDLAIPLNPTTVN
;
A
#
# COMPACT_ATOMS: atom_id res chain seq x y z
N MET A 1 35.17 -5.70 5.94
CA MET A 1 34.80 -4.41 5.31
C MET A 1 33.30 -4.29 5.47
N SER A 2 32.81 -3.34 6.26
CA SER A 2 31.38 -3.08 6.34
C SER A 2 30.96 -2.44 5.01
N GLU A 3 30.19 -3.15 4.20
CA GLU A 3 29.54 -2.56 3.03
C GLU A 3 28.75 -1.34 3.50
N GLN A 4 28.98 -0.19 2.88
CA GLN A 4 28.14 0.99 3.13
C GLN A 4 26.69 0.62 2.77
N PRO A 5 25.70 1.03 3.59
CA PRO A 5 24.31 0.80 3.23
C PRO A 5 24.03 1.45 1.88
N VAL A 6 23.54 0.65 0.93
CA VAL A 6 23.10 1.14 -0.37
C VAL A 6 21.98 2.16 -0.11
N ASN A 7 22.23 3.43 -0.45
CA ASN A 7 21.23 4.47 -0.28
C ASN A 7 20.20 4.34 -1.42
N ILE A 8 19.05 3.74 -1.13
CA ILE A 8 17.94 3.60 -2.06
C ILE A 8 17.13 4.91 -2.00
N ASN A 9 17.38 5.80 -2.96
CA ASN A 9 16.62 7.04 -3.09
C ASN A 9 15.35 6.80 -3.90
N PHE A 10 14.21 7.19 -3.32
CA PHE A 10 12.94 7.27 -4.01
C PHE A 10 12.15 8.50 -3.55
N ARG A 11 11.19 8.94 -4.36
CA ARG A 11 10.26 10.01 -4.02
C ARG A 11 8.83 9.57 -4.24
N LEU A 12 7.93 10.06 -3.38
CA LEU A 12 6.50 9.96 -3.60
C LEU A 12 6.10 10.90 -4.75
N ILE A 13 5.55 10.36 -5.83
CA ILE A 13 5.13 11.13 -7.00
C ILE A 13 3.61 11.28 -7.10
N ASN A 14 2.84 10.39 -6.46
CA ASN A 14 1.39 10.44 -6.51
C ASN A 14 0.74 9.80 -5.28
N ILE A 15 -0.40 10.36 -4.84
CA ILE A 15 -1.33 9.76 -3.88
C ILE A 15 -2.70 9.76 -4.53
N THR A 16 -3.34 8.59 -4.63
CA THR A 16 -4.69 8.47 -5.21
C THR A 16 -5.63 7.76 -4.25
N THR A 17 -6.81 8.33 -4.02
CA THR A 17 -7.92 7.59 -3.40
C THR A 17 -8.56 6.71 -4.47
N GLU A 18 -8.19 5.43 -4.48
CA GLU A 18 -8.67 4.44 -5.45
C GLU A 18 -10.13 4.07 -5.17
N GLU A 19 -10.50 4.01 -3.90
CA GLU A 19 -11.86 3.70 -3.46
C GLU A 19 -12.18 4.43 -2.15
N PHE A 20 -13.38 4.98 -2.06
CA PHE A 20 -13.95 5.43 -0.80
C PHE A 20 -15.47 5.26 -0.88
N LYS A 21 -15.98 4.25 -0.18
CA LYS A 21 -17.42 3.97 -0.09
C LYS A 21 -17.83 3.95 1.36
N VAL A 22 -18.99 4.52 1.62
CA VAL A 22 -19.62 4.54 2.93
C VAL A 22 -21.02 3.97 2.76
N ASN A 23 -21.32 2.90 3.49
CA ASN A 23 -22.66 2.35 3.57
C ASN A 23 -23.30 2.83 4.88
N GLU A 24 -24.53 3.32 4.79
CA GLU A 24 -25.29 3.63 5.99
C GLU A 24 -25.71 2.36 6.70
N VAL A 25 -25.40 2.27 7.99
CA VAL A 25 -25.83 1.19 8.87
C VAL A 25 -26.66 1.76 10.01
N ASP A 26 -27.77 1.08 10.29
CA ASP A 26 -28.71 1.44 11.36
C ASP A 26 -28.15 1.17 12.76
N THR A 27 -27.22 0.23 12.85
CA THR A 27 -26.57 -0.15 14.10
C THR A 27 -25.34 0.72 14.34
N GLU A 28 -25.23 1.29 15.54
CA GLU A 28 -24.07 2.10 15.94
C GLU A 28 -23.13 1.38 16.92
N ASN A 29 -23.56 0.23 17.47
CA ASN A 29 -22.84 -0.56 18.46
C ASN A 29 -22.77 -2.02 18.01
N GLY A 30 -21.61 -2.65 18.10
CA GLY A 30 -21.42 -4.03 17.65
C GLY A 30 -19.95 -4.42 17.65
N THR A 31 -19.66 -5.61 17.11
CA THR A 31 -18.28 -6.04 16.89
C THR A 31 -17.76 -5.37 15.62
N LEU A 32 -16.65 -4.66 15.74
CA LEU A 32 -15.96 -4.04 14.62
C LEU A 32 -14.83 -4.95 14.14
N ASP A 33 -14.99 -5.49 12.93
CA ASP A 33 -13.94 -6.21 12.22
C ASP A 33 -13.26 -5.29 11.21
N LEU A 34 -11.96 -5.50 11.02
CA LEU A 34 -11.15 -4.78 10.03
C LEU A 34 -10.44 -5.79 9.14
N ASN A 35 -10.79 -5.80 7.86
CA ASN A 35 -10.04 -6.52 6.84
C ASN A 35 -9.09 -5.56 6.15
N PHE A 36 -7.88 -6.02 5.85
CA PHE A 36 -6.89 -5.23 5.13
C PHE A 36 -6.19 -6.05 4.06
N ASP A 37 -5.74 -5.37 3.01
CA ASP A 37 -4.99 -5.95 1.91
C ASP A 37 -3.96 -4.95 1.39
N PHE A 38 -2.79 -5.44 1.01
CA PHE A 38 -1.71 -4.63 0.44
C PHE A 38 -1.32 -5.19 -0.91
N GLN A 39 -1.35 -4.35 -1.92
CA GLN A 39 -1.05 -4.73 -3.30
C GLN A 39 0.12 -3.91 -3.83
N PHE A 40 0.97 -4.55 -4.62
CA PHE A 40 2.13 -3.93 -5.24
C PHE A 40 2.04 -4.04 -6.75
N GLY A 41 2.23 -2.91 -7.43
CA GLY A 41 2.40 -2.82 -8.87
C GLY A 41 3.75 -2.19 -9.19
N VAL A 42 4.31 -2.55 -10.33
CA VAL A 42 5.62 -2.06 -10.78
C VAL A 42 5.48 -1.57 -12.21
N ASN A 43 6.09 -0.43 -12.51
CA ASN A 43 6.27 0.05 -13.87
C ASN A 43 7.77 0.12 -14.16
N ASN A 44 8.28 -0.80 -14.98
CA ASN A 44 9.71 -0.88 -15.30
C ASN A 44 10.18 0.30 -16.15
N ASP A 45 9.34 0.80 -17.06
CA ASP A 45 9.69 1.92 -17.95
C ASP A 45 9.86 3.23 -17.18
N LYS A 46 8.93 3.48 -16.26
CA LYS A 46 8.89 4.68 -15.43
C LYS A 46 9.58 4.51 -14.08
N LYS A 47 10.11 3.32 -13.79
CA LYS A 47 10.88 2.98 -12.59
C LYS A 47 10.18 3.39 -11.28
N PHE A 48 8.90 3.06 -11.18
CA PHE A 48 8.14 3.29 -9.95
C PHE A 48 7.47 2.02 -9.43
N VAL A 49 7.28 2.00 -8.11
CA VAL A 49 6.46 1.01 -7.40
C VAL A 49 5.19 1.70 -6.94
N LYS A 50 4.03 1.14 -7.33
CA LYS A 50 2.72 1.52 -6.79
C LYS A 50 2.39 0.58 -5.64
N THR A 51 2.05 1.14 -4.49
CA THR A 51 1.53 0.39 -3.35
C THR A 51 0.09 0.80 -3.11
N ILE A 52 -0.81 -0.15 -2.95
CA ILE A 52 -2.23 0.09 -2.63
C ILE A 52 -2.51 -0.53 -1.27
N ALA A 53 -3.00 0.27 -0.32
CA ALA A 53 -3.47 -0.20 0.97
C ALA A 53 -5.00 -0.09 1.01
N LYS A 54 -5.65 -1.25 1.21
CA LYS A 54 -7.10 -1.39 1.25
C LYS A 54 -7.54 -1.76 2.66
N PHE A 55 -8.60 -1.12 3.13
CA PHE A 55 -9.22 -1.39 4.42
C PHE A 55 -10.73 -1.46 4.26
N LYS A 56 -11.32 -2.48 4.87
CA LYS A 56 -12.76 -2.66 4.97
C LYS A 56 -13.17 -2.77 6.42
N PHE A 57 -14.02 -1.87 6.86
CA PHE A 57 -14.61 -1.87 8.19
C PHE A 57 -15.95 -2.58 8.15
N LEU A 58 -16.12 -3.60 8.98
CA LEU A 58 -17.37 -4.34 9.08
C LEU A 58 -17.92 -4.20 10.50
N LEU A 59 -19.16 -3.74 10.63
CA LEU A 59 -19.87 -3.72 11.89
C LEU A 59 -20.87 -4.87 11.90
N ASP A 60 -20.72 -5.81 12.83
CA ASP A 60 -21.50 -7.05 12.88
C ASP A 60 -21.60 -7.75 11.51
N LYS A 61 -20.45 -7.81 10.80
CA LYS A 61 -20.27 -8.39 9.46
C LYS A 61 -20.91 -7.63 8.29
N VAL A 62 -21.45 -6.44 8.53
CA VAL A 62 -21.94 -5.55 7.46
C VAL A 62 -20.86 -4.53 7.11
N GLU A 63 -20.47 -4.44 5.84
CA GLU A 63 -19.49 -3.45 5.36
C GLU A 63 -20.02 -2.03 5.58
N VAL A 64 -19.26 -1.21 6.31
CA VAL A 64 -19.61 0.18 6.64
C VAL A 64 -18.76 1.16 5.84
N ILE A 65 -17.45 0.90 5.78
CA ILE A 65 -16.50 1.72 5.02
C ILE A 65 -15.53 0.82 4.27
N ASP A 66 -15.42 1.07 2.98
CA ASP A 66 -14.34 0.57 2.14
C ASP A 66 -13.46 1.76 1.74
N VAL A 67 -12.17 1.69 2.05
CA VAL A 67 -11.19 2.71 1.66
C VAL A 67 -9.96 2.05 1.06
N ALA A 68 -9.58 2.51 -0.14
CA ALA A 68 -8.35 2.12 -0.80
C ALA A 68 -7.60 3.38 -1.23
N VAL A 69 -6.33 3.45 -0.84
CA VAL A 69 -5.44 4.53 -1.26
C VAL A 69 -4.19 3.90 -1.85
N SER A 70 -3.69 4.51 -2.91
CA SER A 70 -2.42 4.15 -3.50
C SER A 70 -1.39 5.28 -3.36
N CYS A 71 -0.14 4.87 -3.24
CA CYS A 71 1.01 5.74 -3.36
C CYS A 71 1.93 5.21 -4.46
N GLU A 72 2.44 6.10 -5.29
CA GLU A 72 3.43 5.78 -6.33
C GLU A 72 4.78 6.35 -5.94
N PHE A 73 5.79 5.49 -5.89
CA PHE A 73 7.15 5.80 -5.46
C PHE A 73 8.10 5.64 -6.64
N GLU A 74 8.63 6.75 -7.15
CA GLU A 74 9.60 6.76 -8.24
C GLU A 74 11.01 6.65 -7.67
N PHE A 75 11.81 5.75 -8.23
CA PHE A 75 13.17 5.49 -7.81
C PHE A 75 14.16 6.17 -8.75
N GLU A 76 15.27 6.64 -8.19
CA GLU A 76 16.37 7.10 -9.03
C GLU A 76 16.91 5.93 -9.88
N PRO A 77 17.37 6.17 -11.13
CA PRO A 77 17.82 5.11 -12.02
C PRO A 77 18.87 4.19 -11.40
N ALA A 78 19.86 4.74 -10.69
CA ALA A 78 20.91 3.96 -10.04
C ALA A 78 20.37 3.05 -8.92
N GLY A 79 19.37 3.52 -8.16
CA GLY A 79 18.69 2.72 -7.15
C GLY A 79 17.84 1.61 -7.77
N TRP A 80 17.18 1.89 -8.89
CA TRP A 80 16.35 0.89 -9.59
C TRP A 80 17.18 -0.30 -10.11
N GLU A 81 18.34 -0.03 -10.71
CA GLU A 81 19.22 -1.10 -11.23
C GLU A 81 19.73 -2.04 -10.13
N PHE A 82 19.76 -1.59 -8.87
CA PHE A 82 20.11 -2.46 -7.75
C PHE A 82 19.13 -3.63 -7.59
N PHE A 83 17.86 -3.42 -7.94
CA PHE A 83 16.81 -4.44 -7.89
C PHE A 83 16.77 -5.32 -9.14
N VAL A 84 17.40 -4.91 -10.23
CA VAL A 84 17.45 -5.69 -11.47
C VAL A 84 18.45 -6.86 -11.30
N LYS A 85 17.97 -8.08 -11.52
CA LYS A 85 18.73 -9.34 -11.45
C LYS A 85 18.42 -10.17 -12.70
N GLY A 86 19.26 -10.02 -13.72
CA GLY A 86 19.06 -10.68 -15.00
C GLY A 86 17.77 -10.19 -15.67
N GLU A 87 16.82 -11.10 -15.89
CA GLU A 87 15.52 -10.80 -16.53
C GLU A 87 14.41 -10.46 -15.53
N GLN A 88 14.74 -10.31 -14.25
CA GLN A 88 13.79 -10.05 -13.18
C GLN A 88 14.13 -8.79 -12.40
N LEU A 89 13.08 -8.10 -11.94
CA LEU A 89 13.15 -7.11 -10.87
C LEU A 89 12.85 -7.82 -9.55
N ILE A 90 13.75 -7.72 -8.57
CA ILE A 90 13.58 -8.29 -7.23
C ILE A 90 13.51 -7.14 -6.22
N LEU A 91 12.32 -6.89 -5.71
CA LEU A 91 12.08 -5.92 -4.64
C LEU A 91 12.23 -6.60 -3.28
N PRO A 92 13.18 -6.16 -2.43
CA PRO A 92 13.38 -6.77 -1.12
C PRO A 92 12.15 -6.60 -0.22
N LYS A 93 11.85 -7.61 0.60
CA LYS A 93 10.73 -7.58 1.56
C LYS A 93 10.76 -6.33 2.45
N GLY A 94 11.95 -5.91 2.89
CA GLY A 94 12.10 -4.74 3.77
C GLY A 94 11.65 -3.46 3.08
N LEU A 95 11.96 -3.30 1.80
CA LEU A 95 11.46 -2.16 1.01
C LEU A 95 9.94 -2.22 0.88
N LEU A 96 9.38 -3.37 0.53
CA LEU A 96 7.93 -3.56 0.40
C LEU A 96 7.19 -3.24 1.70
N GLN A 97 7.78 -3.62 2.85
CA GLN A 97 7.28 -3.28 4.19
C GLN A 97 7.23 -1.78 4.39
N GLU A 98 8.33 -1.06 4.14
CA GLU A 98 8.36 0.40 4.28
C GLU A 98 7.33 1.10 3.37
N LEU A 99 7.23 0.68 2.10
CA LEU A 99 6.27 1.26 1.16
C LEU A 99 4.81 0.99 1.59
N ALA A 100 4.50 -0.22 2.06
CA ALA A 100 3.19 -0.55 2.61
C ALA A 100 2.86 0.27 3.86
N MET A 101 3.80 0.41 4.78
CA MET A 101 3.63 1.23 5.98
C MET A 101 3.38 2.70 5.63
N PHE A 102 4.14 3.23 4.67
CA PHE A 102 3.93 4.58 4.17
C PHE A 102 2.51 4.76 3.62
N THR A 103 2.09 3.87 2.71
CA THR A 103 0.75 3.94 2.12
C THR A 103 -0.34 3.77 3.17
N MET A 104 -0.19 2.86 4.14
CA MET A 104 -1.14 2.73 5.26
C MET A 104 -1.29 4.03 6.05
N HIS A 105 -0.18 4.70 6.39
CA HIS A 105 -0.22 5.98 7.09
C HIS A 105 -0.89 7.07 6.26
N THR A 106 -0.66 7.08 4.94
CA THR A 106 -1.40 7.96 4.03
C THR A 106 -2.89 7.63 4.02
N THR A 107 -3.27 6.35 3.95
CA THR A 107 -4.68 5.91 4.00
C THR A 107 -5.37 6.34 5.29
N ARG A 108 -4.67 6.30 6.43
CA ARG A 108 -5.17 6.83 7.72
C ARG A 108 -5.55 8.31 7.61
N GLY A 109 -4.68 9.13 7.05
CA GLY A 109 -4.93 10.55 6.84
C GLY A 109 -6.11 10.80 5.90
N VAL A 110 -6.18 10.05 4.79
CA VAL A 110 -7.30 10.13 3.85
C VAL A 110 -8.62 9.73 4.52
N LEU A 111 -8.66 8.62 5.26
CA LEU A 111 -9.85 8.19 6.00
C LEU A 111 -10.32 9.27 6.97
N HIS A 112 -9.42 9.83 7.77
CA HIS A 112 -9.74 10.89 8.72
C HIS A 112 -10.31 12.14 8.02
N SER A 113 -9.67 12.60 6.95
CA SER A 113 -10.14 13.78 6.20
C SER A 113 -11.48 13.53 5.51
N LYS A 114 -11.67 12.36 4.87
CA LYS A 114 -12.91 12.02 4.16
C LYS A 114 -14.11 11.83 5.09
N THR A 115 -13.88 11.51 6.35
CA THR A 115 -14.93 11.29 7.34
C THR A 115 -15.12 12.46 8.30
N GLU A 116 -14.40 13.57 8.11
CA GLU A 116 -14.51 14.75 8.96
C GLU A 116 -15.95 15.27 9.01
N GLY A 117 -16.45 15.55 10.23
CA GLY A 117 -17.84 15.96 10.44
C GLY A 117 -18.89 14.84 10.30
N ASN A 118 -18.48 13.59 10.04
CA ASN A 118 -19.37 12.43 9.96
C ASN A 118 -19.19 11.49 11.18
N LYS A 119 -20.25 10.76 11.57
CA LYS A 119 -20.22 9.76 12.65
C LYS A 119 -19.12 8.70 12.50
N TYR A 120 -18.69 8.42 11.28
CA TYR A 120 -17.63 7.45 10.99
C TYR A 120 -16.21 7.96 11.23
N ASN A 121 -15.98 9.24 11.58
CA ASN A 121 -14.65 9.76 11.91
C ASN A 121 -13.99 9.08 13.12
N ARG A 122 -14.79 8.38 13.94
CA ARG A 122 -14.32 7.55 15.05
C ARG A 122 -13.65 6.25 14.59
N LEU A 123 -13.87 5.81 13.36
CA LEU A 123 -13.22 4.62 12.80
C LEU A 123 -11.79 4.98 12.42
N PHE A 124 -10.84 4.15 12.86
CA PHE A 124 -9.43 4.35 12.57
C PHE A 124 -8.78 3.04 12.15
N ILE A 125 -7.83 3.13 11.23
CA ILE A 125 -6.94 2.03 10.90
C ILE A 125 -5.91 1.93 12.05
N PRO A 126 -5.75 0.79 12.73
CA PRO A 126 -4.72 0.62 13.76
C PRO A 126 -3.33 0.56 13.13
N MET A 127 -2.29 0.68 13.95
CA MET A 127 -0.93 0.45 13.46
C MET A 127 -0.75 -1.06 13.28
N ILE A 128 -0.65 -1.50 12.02
CA ILE A 128 -0.36 -2.88 11.64
C ILE A 128 1.10 -2.88 11.20
N GLY A 129 1.95 -3.72 11.80
CA GLY A 129 3.36 -3.83 11.40
C GLY A 129 3.52 -4.51 10.04
N GLY A 130 4.65 -4.29 9.35
CA GLY A 130 4.90 -4.86 8.02
C GLY A 130 5.11 -6.39 8.00
N GLU A 131 4.97 -7.10 9.12
CA GLU A 131 5.34 -8.52 9.22
C GLU A 131 4.47 -9.44 8.34
N PHE A 132 3.33 -8.95 7.85
CA PHE A 132 2.48 -9.67 6.89
C PHE A 132 3.13 -9.84 5.51
N ILE A 133 4.13 -9.02 5.16
CA ILE A 133 4.95 -9.19 3.96
C ILE A 133 6.12 -10.11 4.30
N LYS A 134 6.06 -11.34 3.80
CA LYS A 134 6.95 -12.43 4.25
C LYS A 134 8.16 -12.67 3.34
N GLN A 135 8.11 -12.19 2.11
CA GLN A 135 9.10 -12.52 1.07
C GLN A 135 9.32 -11.37 0.10
N ASP A 136 10.42 -11.46 -0.64
CA ASP A 136 10.74 -10.55 -1.73
C ASP A 136 9.73 -10.71 -2.88
N LEU A 137 9.55 -9.66 -3.67
CA LEU A 137 8.69 -9.67 -4.85
C LEU A 137 9.56 -9.74 -6.10
N ALA A 138 9.50 -10.88 -6.80
CA ALA A 138 10.18 -11.08 -8.08
C ALA A 138 9.20 -10.88 -9.25
N ILE A 139 9.52 -9.98 -10.17
CA ILE A 139 8.68 -9.63 -11.33
C ILE A 139 9.53 -9.74 -12.61
N PRO A 140 9.06 -10.44 -13.65
CA PRO A 140 9.73 -10.43 -14.95
C PRO A 140 9.80 -9.03 -15.55
N LEU A 141 10.95 -8.61 -16.05
CA LEU A 141 11.12 -7.32 -16.72
C LEU A 141 10.38 -7.27 -18.06
N ASN A 142 10.38 -8.39 -18.77
CA ASN A 142 9.61 -8.62 -19.99
C ASN A 142 8.48 -9.60 -19.65
N PRO A 143 7.24 -9.15 -19.42
CA PRO A 143 6.14 -10.08 -19.28
C PRO A 143 6.02 -10.86 -20.59
N THR A 144 6.22 -12.17 -20.54
CA THR A 144 5.91 -13.04 -21.68
C THR A 144 4.45 -12.80 -22.02
N THR A 145 4.18 -12.22 -23.19
CA THR A 145 2.84 -12.16 -23.76
C THR A 145 2.35 -13.58 -23.92
N VAL A 146 1.54 -14.07 -22.98
CA VAL A 146 0.72 -15.25 -23.18
C VAL A 146 -0.32 -14.86 -24.21
N ASN A 147 -0.11 -15.32 -25.44
CA ASN A 147 -1.06 -15.25 -26.54
C ASN A 147 -2.34 -16.01 -26.22
#